data_AF-A0A9W9FP00-F1
#
_entry.id   AF-A0A9W9FP00-F1
#
_cell.length_a   1.000
_cell.length_b   1.000
_cell.length_c   1.000
_cell.angle_alpha   90.00
_cell.angle_beta   90.00
_cell.angle_gamma   90.00
#
_symmetry.space_group_name_H-M   'P 1'
#
loop_
_entity.id
_entity.type
_entity.pdbx_description
1 polymer ?
#
loop_
_entity_poly.entity_id
_entity_poly.type
_entity_poly.pdbx_seq_one_letter_code
_entity_poly.pdbx_strand_id
1 'polypeptide(L)'
;MSPASNESAGKPFEIISSLRYDPGIPQTILHNATGYPDPLASPYYLLAYHRDRLVNAARHFGWKFALQWLELDLESFEKFLDGSIPDRSKPWRLRIVVDAKGNGSVDVNPAAAIDLPNLLVPSLNQSNSSPIWRVYVDTEPITPSGFTTHKTTARDEYTAARLRAGISSPTETAEVLVFNPNGEIMEGSITTPYFRCRASATSGQESAGPAWSTPLLSSGGNAGTSRRYALNHGFCTERIIQKTELVDGEECWLSNGVRGFMRGMVVLNRQPTE
;
A
#
# COMPACT_ATOMS: atom_id res chain seq x y z
N MET A 1 21.09 1.81 -34.43
CA MET A 1 21.05 2.61 -33.19
C MET A 1 21.00 1.63 -32.03
N SER A 2 22.13 1.48 -31.34
CA SER A 2 22.30 0.53 -30.23
C SER A 2 21.52 0.99 -29.00
N PRO A 3 20.94 0.09 -28.20
CA PRO A 3 20.40 0.48 -26.91
C PRO A 3 21.58 0.77 -25.98
N ALA A 4 21.62 1.99 -25.45
CA ALA A 4 22.58 2.38 -24.42
C ALA A 4 22.30 1.55 -23.16
N SER A 5 23.14 0.54 -22.92
CA SER A 5 23.35 -0.05 -21.61
C SER A 5 23.97 1.01 -20.70
N ASN A 6 23.12 1.70 -19.94
CA ASN A 6 23.57 2.58 -18.86
C ASN A 6 23.16 1.92 -17.52
N GLU A 7 23.70 0.72 -17.27
CA GLU A 7 23.73 0.17 -15.92
C GLU A 7 24.85 0.88 -15.15
N SER A 8 24.55 2.05 -14.57
CA SER A 8 25.26 2.42 -13.35
C SER A 8 24.92 1.34 -12.32
N ALA A 9 25.91 0.58 -11.85
CA ALA A 9 25.73 -0.48 -10.87
C ALA A 9 25.10 0.07 -9.59
N GLY A 10 23.77 0.08 -9.54
CA GLY A 10 22.99 0.42 -8.36
C GLY A 10 23.24 -0.60 -7.26
N LYS A 11 23.05 -0.21 -6.00
CA LYS A 11 23.08 -1.14 -4.87
C LYS A 11 22.13 -2.31 -5.16
N PRO A 12 22.52 -3.57 -4.83
CA PRO A 12 21.62 -4.70 -4.99
C PRO A 12 20.34 -4.45 -4.19
N PHE A 13 19.20 -4.78 -4.79
CA PHE A 13 17.89 -4.62 -4.19
C PHE A 13 17.03 -5.86 -4.48
N GLU A 14 15.92 -5.95 -3.76
CA GLU A 14 14.95 -7.04 -3.87
C GLU A 14 13.56 -6.44 -4.04
N ILE A 15 12.67 -7.17 -4.71
CA ILE A 15 11.25 -6.82 -4.75
C ILE A 15 10.57 -7.36 -3.49
N ILE A 16 9.62 -6.62 -2.94
CA ILE A 16 9.00 -6.99 -1.66
C ILE A 16 7.48 -6.94 -1.72
N SER A 17 6.87 -7.80 -0.91
CA SER A 17 5.45 -7.78 -0.66
C SER A 17 5.17 -7.99 0.82
N SER A 18 4.49 -7.05 1.48
CA SER A 18 4.08 -7.21 2.89
C SER A 18 2.58 -7.43 3.00
N LEU A 19 2.17 -8.48 3.70
CA LEU A 19 0.78 -8.88 3.88
C LEU A 19 0.47 -9.41 5.28
N ARG A 20 -0.81 -9.50 5.62
CA ARG A 20 -1.30 -10.13 6.86
C ARG A 20 -1.75 -11.56 6.60
N TYR A 21 -1.27 -12.48 7.42
CA TYR A 21 -1.92 -13.75 7.70
C TYR A 21 -2.81 -13.59 8.93
N ASP A 22 -4.04 -14.07 8.87
CA ASP A 22 -4.92 -14.17 10.03
C ASP A 22 -5.98 -15.26 9.79
N PRO A 23 -6.13 -16.24 10.70
CA PRO A 23 -7.10 -17.33 10.53
C PRO A 23 -8.56 -16.85 10.51
N GLY A 24 -8.86 -15.64 10.98
CA GLY A 24 -10.20 -15.05 10.93
C GLY A 24 -10.55 -14.35 9.62
N ILE A 25 -9.60 -14.19 8.69
CA ILE A 25 -9.85 -13.53 7.39
C ILE A 25 -10.93 -14.25 6.57
N PRO A 26 -10.88 -15.57 6.34
CA PRO A 26 -11.86 -16.25 5.48
C PRO A 26 -13.29 -16.03 5.96
N GLN A 27 -13.49 -16.14 7.28
CA GLN A 27 -14.79 -15.88 7.89
C GLN A 27 -15.23 -14.43 7.69
N THR A 28 -14.33 -13.46 7.89
CA THR A 28 -14.64 -12.04 7.73
C THR A 28 -15.03 -11.69 6.29
N ILE A 29 -14.32 -12.25 5.30
CA ILE A 29 -14.62 -12.05 3.87
C ILE A 29 -15.97 -12.65 3.50
N LEU A 30 -16.23 -13.90 3.89
CA LEU A 30 -17.47 -14.62 3.57
C LEU A 30 -18.73 -13.86 4.00
N HIS A 31 -18.69 -13.14 5.14
CA HIS A 31 -19.84 -12.43 5.68
C HIS A 31 -20.06 -11.04 5.07
N ASN A 32 -19.01 -10.40 4.54
CA ASN A 32 -19.03 -8.94 4.35
C ASN A 32 -18.58 -8.46 2.96
N ALA A 33 -17.94 -9.30 2.14
CA ALA A 33 -17.28 -8.84 0.92
C ALA A 33 -17.74 -9.58 -0.34
N THR A 34 -18.77 -9.05 -0.99
CA THR A 34 -19.08 -9.40 -2.38
C THR A 34 -17.97 -8.83 -3.30
N GLY A 35 -17.38 -9.66 -4.17
CA GLY A 35 -16.33 -9.22 -5.10
C GLY A 35 -14.89 -9.22 -4.54
N TYR A 36 -14.64 -9.87 -3.41
CA TYR A 36 -13.28 -10.11 -2.93
C TYR A 36 -12.50 -10.99 -3.92
N PRO A 37 -11.20 -10.71 -4.21
CA PRO A 37 -10.43 -11.52 -5.13
C PRO A 37 -10.17 -12.93 -4.58
N ASP A 38 -10.27 -13.93 -5.44
CA ASP A 38 -9.90 -15.29 -5.08
C ASP A 38 -8.43 -15.40 -4.63
N PRO A 39 -8.10 -16.35 -3.74
CA PRO A 39 -9.00 -17.32 -3.11
C PRO A 39 -9.74 -16.77 -1.88
N LEU A 40 -11.06 -16.93 -1.84
CA LEU A 40 -11.90 -16.48 -0.70
C LEU A 40 -11.58 -17.19 0.62
N ALA A 41 -11.11 -18.44 0.55
CA ALA A 41 -10.82 -19.27 1.72
C ALA A 41 -9.41 -19.04 2.30
N SER A 42 -8.58 -18.21 1.66
CA SER A 42 -7.21 -18.02 2.11
C SER A 42 -7.13 -17.15 3.37
N PRO A 43 -6.33 -17.54 4.38
CA PRO A 43 -6.05 -16.73 5.54
C PRO A 43 -5.08 -15.57 5.25
N TYR A 44 -4.65 -15.39 3.99
CA TYR A 44 -3.75 -14.32 3.58
C TYR A 44 -4.51 -13.20 2.88
N TYR A 45 -4.45 -12.00 3.46
CA TYR A 45 -5.14 -10.83 2.92
C TYR A 45 -4.65 -10.49 1.49
N LEU A 46 -5.57 -10.49 0.52
CA LEU A 46 -5.37 -10.15 -0.89
C LEU A 46 -4.29 -10.97 -1.58
N LEU A 47 -4.17 -12.27 -1.25
CA LEU A 47 -3.08 -13.16 -1.68
C LEU A 47 -2.74 -13.04 -3.17
N ALA A 48 -3.74 -13.15 -4.06
CA ALA A 48 -3.54 -13.03 -5.51
C ALA A 48 -2.93 -11.68 -5.90
N TYR A 49 -3.39 -10.58 -5.30
CA TYR A 49 -2.85 -9.25 -5.62
C TYR A 49 -1.42 -9.09 -5.12
N HIS A 50 -1.07 -9.73 -4.01
CA HIS A 50 0.30 -9.75 -3.49
C HIS A 50 1.27 -10.50 -4.41
N ARG A 51 0.84 -11.62 -5.00
CA ARG A 51 1.57 -12.35 -6.03
C ARG A 51 1.71 -11.52 -7.31
N ASP A 52 0.60 -10.96 -7.82
CA ASP A 52 0.59 -10.11 -9.00
C ASP A 52 1.54 -8.92 -8.87
N ARG A 53 1.60 -8.29 -7.68
CA ARG A 53 2.55 -7.21 -7.40
C ARG A 53 4.00 -7.66 -7.59
N LEU A 54 4.36 -8.82 -7.08
CA LEU A 54 5.72 -9.36 -7.22
C LEU A 54 6.01 -9.71 -8.69
N VAL A 55 5.06 -10.34 -9.39
CA VAL A 55 5.17 -10.64 -10.82
C VAL A 55 5.38 -9.36 -11.64
N ASN A 56 4.58 -8.32 -11.41
CA ASN A 56 4.68 -7.05 -12.13
C ASN A 56 6.02 -6.35 -11.89
N ALA A 57 6.54 -6.40 -10.66
CA ALA A 57 7.87 -5.87 -10.33
C ALA A 57 8.98 -6.69 -11.03
N ALA A 58 8.93 -8.01 -10.96
CA ALA A 58 9.89 -8.88 -11.63
C ALA A 58 9.88 -8.70 -13.16
N ARG A 59 8.70 -8.51 -13.78
CA ARG A 59 8.58 -8.17 -15.20
C ARG A 59 9.22 -6.82 -15.52
N HIS A 60 8.94 -5.80 -14.71
CA HIS A 60 9.49 -4.46 -14.90
C HIS A 60 11.03 -4.45 -14.85
N PHE A 61 11.63 -5.18 -13.92
CA PHE A 61 13.08 -5.27 -13.78
C PHE A 61 13.73 -6.39 -14.63
N GLY A 62 12.97 -7.11 -15.44
CA GLY A 62 13.48 -8.16 -16.32
C GLY A 62 13.99 -9.43 -15.61
N TRP A 63 13.51 -9.72 -14.40
CA TRP A 63 14.00 -10.82 -13.55
C TRP A 63 13.36 -12.15 -13.91
N LYS A 64 13.84 -12.75 -15.02
CA LYS A 64 13.30 -14.00 -15.57
C LYS A 64 13.25 -15.16 -14.58
N PHE A 65 14.27 -15.30 -13.71
CA PHE A 65 14.30 -16.38 -12.72
C PHE A 65 13.25 -16.21 -11.61
N ALA A 66 12.98 -14.97 -11.18
CA ALA A 66 11.89 -14.71 -10.24
C ALA A 66 10.53 -15.05 -10.86
N LEU A 67 10.34 -14.77 -12.15
CA LEU A 67 9.11 -15.10 -12.86
C LEU A 67 8.83 -16.60 -12.95
N GLN A 68 9.87 -17.45 -13.09
CA GLN A 68 9.70 -18.90 -13.24
C GLN A 68 8.87 -19.55 -12.13
N TRP A 69 9.00 -19.08 -10.88
CA TRP A 69 8.21 -19.60 -9.76
C TRP A 69 7.04 -18.69 -9.38
N LEU A 70 7.20 -17.36 -9.47
CA LEU A 70 6.11 -16.42 -9.18
C LEU A 70 4.93 -16.62 -10.15
N GLU A 71 5.16 -17.07 -11.37
CA GLU A 71 4.11 -17.29 -12.38
C GLU A 71 3.54 -18.72 -12.43
N LEU A 72 3.98 -19.66 -11.57
CA LEU A 72 3.43 -21.03 -11.51
C LEU A 72 1.92 -21.04 -11.22
N ASP A 73 1.54 -21.05 -9.95
CA ASP A 73 0.15 -21.06 -9.53
C ASP A 73 0.05 -20.44 -8.13
N LEU A 74 -1.17 -20.10 -7.75
CA LEU A 74 -1.42 -19.40 -6.49
C LEU A 74 -1.33 -20.32 -5.26
N GLU A 75 -1.61 -21.62 -5.43
CA GLU A 75 -1.53 -22.63 -4.37
C GLU A 75 -0.07 -22.88 -3.97
N SER A 76 0.83 -22.99 -4.94
CA SER A 76 2.28 -23.06 -4.74
C SER A 76 2.80 -21.82 -4.01
N PHE A 77 2.30 -20.64 -4.35
CA PHE A 77 2.64 -19.39 -3.65
C PHE A 77 2.14 -19.41 -2.21
N GLU A 78 0.90 -19.81 -1.97
CA GLU A 78 0.33 -19.95 -0.62
C GLU A 78 1.12 -20.95 0.24
N LYS A 79 1.43 -22.13 -0.31
CA LYS A 79 2.21 -23.17 0.36
C LYS A 79 3.61 -22.70 0.74
N PHE A 80 4.25 -21.87 -0.10
CA PHE A 80 5.52 -21.24 0.23
C PHE A 80 5.39 -20.32 1.46
N LEU A 81 4.31 -19.54 1.57
CA LEU A 81 4.04 -18.71 2.75
C LEU A 81 3.70 -19.54 3.98
N ASP A 82 2.93 -20.62 3.81
CA ASP A 82 2.54 -21.52 4.90
C ASP A 82 3.76 -22.11 5.61
N GLY A 83 4.80 -22.45 4.86
CA GLY A 83 6.07 -22.97 5.39
C GLY A 83 6.80 -21.99 6.34
N SER A 84 6.40 -20.72 6.37
CA SER A 84 6.99 -19.69 7.22
C SER A 84 6.17 -19.36 8.47
N ILE A 85 4.94 -19.88 8.61
CA ILE A 85 4.02 -19.53 9.72
C ILE A 85 4.34 -20.36 10.97
N PRO A 86 4.76 -19.75 12.09
CA PRO A 86 5.10 -20.50 13.31
C PRO A 86 3.89 -21.08 14.03
N ASP A 87 2.78 -20.33 14.07
CA ASP A 87 1.55 -20.70 14.77
C ASP A 87 0.34 -20.21 13.98
N ARG A 88 -0.35 -21.15 13.33
CA ARG A 88 -1.49 -20.86 12.45
C ARG A 88 -2.72 -20.30 13.17
N SER A 89 -2.76 -20.38 14.51
CA SER A 89 -3.86 -19.83 15.31
C SER A 89 -3.74 -18.32 15.57
N LYS A 90 -2.60 -17.71 15.22
CA LYS A 90 -2.29 -16.31 15.52
C LYS A 90 -2.11 -15.48 14.25
N PRO A 91 -2.32 -14.16 14.33
CA PRO A 91 -2.10 -13.26 13.21
C PRO A 91 -0.61 -12.91 13.03
N TRP A 92 -0.16 -12.89 11.78
CA TRP A 92 1.23 -12.64 11.42
C TRP A 92 1.36 -11.59 10.32
N ARG A 93 2.36 -10.72 10.44
CA ARG A 93 2.83 -9.86 9.36
C ARG A 93 3.93 -10.59 8.62
N LEU A 94 3.71 -10.84 7.34
CA LEU A 94 4.70 -11.43 6.44
C LEU A 94 5.32 -10.32 5.61
N ARG A 95 6.64 -10.37 5.42
CA ARG A 95 7.37 -9.60 4.41
C ARG A 95 8.06 -10.60 3.50
N ILE A 96 7.48 -10.79 2.33
CA ILE A 96 8.03 -11.60 1.24
C ILE A 96 9.07 -10.78 0.52
N VAL A 97 10.20 -11.38 0.23
CA VAL A 97 11.35 -10.78 -0.43
C VAL A 97 11.78 -11.71 -1.56
N VAL A 98 12.01 -11.16 -2.76
CA VAL A 98 12.49 -11.93 -3.90
C VAL A 98 13.66 -11.19 -4.55
N ASP A 99 14.76 -11.88 -4.76
CA ASP A 99 15.94 -11.32 -5.43
C ASP A 99 15.90 -11.53 -6.97
N ALA A 100 16.86 -10.93 -7.68
CA ALA A 100 16.96 -11.05 -9.15
C ALA A 100 17.26 -12.48 -9.65
N LYS A 101 17.77 -13.35 -8.78
CA LYS A 101 18.05 -14.78 -9.08
C LYS A 101 16.82 -15.66 -8.82
N GLY A 102 15.72 -15.08 -8.34
CA GLY A 102 14.50 -15.79 -8.03
C GLY A 102 14.49 -16.46 -6.66
N ASN A 103 15.46 -16.19 -5.78
CA ASN A 103 15.42 -16.68 -4.41
C ASN A 103 14.35 -15.90 -3.63
N GLY A 104 13.35 -16.61 -3.12
CA GLY A 104 12.32 -16.07 -2.25
C GLY A 104 12.61 -16.34 -0.78
N SER A 105 12.34 -15.36 0.10
CA SER A 105 12.33 -15.53 1.55
C SER A 105 11.16 -14.78 2.18
N VAL A 106 10.79 -15.15 3.41
CA VAL A 106 9.69 -14.52 4.15
C VAL A 106 10.13 -14.18 5.57
N ASP A 107 10.16 -12.89 5.89
CA ASP A 107 10.29 -12.45 7.28
C ASP A 107 8.91 -12.47 7.94
N VAL A 108 8.78 -13.17 9.07
CA VAL A 108 7.52 -13.31 9.79
C VAL A 108 7.62 -12.66 11.17
N ASN A 109 6.71 -11.76 11.48
CA ASN A 109 6.64 -11.05 12.75
C ASN A 109 5.19 -11.04 13.27
N PRO A 110 4.95 -11.00 14.59
CA PRO A 110 3.61 -10.85 15.12
C PRO A 110 2.89 -9.66 14.47
N ALA A 111 1.66 -9.87 14.00
CA ALA A 111 0.86 -8.76 13.49
C ALA A 111 0.35 -7.91 14.65
N ALA A 112 0.24 -6.59 14.42
CA ALA A 112 -0.50 -5.74 15.34
C ALA A 112 -1.98 -6.16 15.40
N ALA A 113 -2.57 -6.08 16.59
CA ALA A 113 -4.00 -6.24 16.76
C ALA A 113 -4.75 -5.19 15.93
N ILE A 114 -5.73 -5.63 15.15
CA ILE A 114 -6.68 -4.79 14.40
C ILE A 114 -8.05 -5.43 14.49
N ASP A 115 -9.09 -4.62 14.27
CA ASP A 115 -10.43 -5.12 13.97
C ASP A 115 -10.43 -5.70 12.54
N LEU A 116 -10.71 -6.99 12.38
CA LEU A 116 -10.58 -7.69 11.09
C LEU A 116 -11.40 -7.06 9.95
N PRO A 117 -12.62 -6.55 10.17
CA PRO A 117 -13.36 -5.78 9.19
C PRO A 117 -12.60 -4.56 8.62
N ASN A 118 -11.56 -4.04 9.27
CA ASN A 118 -10.70 -3.00 8.71
C ASN A 118 -9.95 -3.45 7.45
N LEU A 119 -9.85 -4.75 7.20
CA LEU A 119 -9.31 -5.29 5.95
C LEU A 119 -10.23 -5.04 4.75
N LEU A 120 -11.50 -4.69 4.98
CA LEU A 120 -12.46 -4.37 3.93
C LEU A 120 -12.44 -2.88 3.60
N VAL A 121 -12.95 -2.52 2.42
CA VAL A 121 -13.14 -1.10 2.10
C VAL A 121 -14.10 -0.44 3.11
N PRO A 122 -13.89 0.83 3.49
CA PRO A 122 -14.71 1.48 4.52
C PRO A 122 -16.21 1.55 4.22
N SER A 123 -16.63 1.42 2.95
CA SER A 123 -18.06 1.31 2.60
C SER A 123 -18.71 0.01 3.08
N LEU A 124 -17.93 -1.04 3.31
CA LEU A 124 -18.38 -2.34 3.83
C LEU A 124 -18.18 -2.48 5.35
N ASN A 125 -17.42 -1.58 5.98
CA ASN A 125 -17.17 -1.58 7.41
C ASN A 125 -17.12 -0.15 7.97
N GLN A 126 -18.11 0.22 8.78
CA GLN A 126 -18.20 1.53 9.43
C GLN A 126 -17.67 1.53 10.88
N SER A 127 -16.82 0.56 11.25
CA SER A 127 -16.18 0.52 12.57
C SER A 127 -15.35 1.78 12.79
N ASN A 128 -15.76 2.61 13.77
CA ASN A 128 -15.07 3.84 14.15
C ASN A 128 -14.01 3.63 15.24
N SER A 129 -13.72 2.38 15.61
CA SER A 129 -12.91 2.03 16.78
C SER A 129 -11.40 2.14 16.59
N SER A 130 -10.94 2.46 15.37
CA SER A 130 -9.51 2.49 15.05
C SER A 130 -8.86 3.84 15.34
N PRO A 131 -7.58 3.85 15.78
CA PRO A 131 -6.86 5.09 16.03
C PRO A 131 -6.72 5.91 14.73
N ILE A 132 -6.84 7.23 14.86
CA ILE A 132 -6.66 8.17 13.75
C ILE A 132 -5.17 8.47 13.61
N TRP A 133 -4.61 8.23 12.42
CA TRP A 133 -3.22 8.50 12.10
C TRP A 133 -2.99 9.98 11.84
N ARG A 134 -1.88 10.52 12.36
CA ARG A 134 -1.40 11.84 11.94
C ARG A 134 -0.73 11.70 10.57
N VAL A 135 -1.19 12.46 9.59
CA VAL A 135 -0.72 12.38 8.20
C VAL A 135 -0.02 13.67 7.82
N TYR A 136 1.31 13.63 7.86
CA TYR A 136 2.14 14.76 7.46
C TYR A 136 2.35 14.75 5.94
N VAL A 137 2.80 15.89 5.41
CA VAL A 137 3.33 15.98 4.04
C VAL A 137 4.84 16.14 4.14
N ASP A 138 5.58 15.40 3.33
CA ASP A 138 7.03 15.56 3.25
C ASP A 138 7.41 16.98 2.79
N THR A 139 8.63 17.39 3.07
CA THR A 139 9.16 18.70 2.67
C THR A 139 9.95 18.64 1.36
N GLU A 140 10.35 17.45 0.92
CA GLU A 140 11.13 17.24 -0.30
C GLU A 140 10.38 16.33 -1.28
N PRO A 141 10.49 16.58 -2.60
CA PRO A 141 9.89 15.72 -3.60
C PRO A 141 10.72 14.44 -3.81
N ILE A 142 10.05 13.39 -4.29
CA ILE A 142 10.67 12.15 -4.78
C ILE A 142 10.50 12.09 -6.29
N THR A 143 11.57 11.81 -7.02
CA THR A 143 11.47 11.64 -8.48
C THR A 143 10.87 10.26 -8.80
N PRO A 144 9.74 10.19 -9.53
CA PRO A 144 9.14 8.92 -9.92
C PRO A 144 10.13 7.99 -10.62
N SER A 145 10.13 6.71 -10.26
CA SER A 145 10.99 5.69 -10.86
C SER A 145 10.39 4.29 -10.69
N GLY A 146 11.07 3.27 -11.22
CA GLY A 146 10.71 1.88 -10.95
C GLY A 146 10.67 1.55 -9.46
N PHE A 147 11.46 2.24 -8.62
CA PHE A 147 11.51 2.03 -7.17
C PHE A 147 10.35 2.67 -6.39
N THR A 148 9.63 3.61 -7.01
CA THR A 148 8.40 4.18 -6.43
C THR A 148 7.18 3.40 -6.91
N THR A 149 7.11 3.07 -8.21
CA THR A 149 6.03 2.26 -8.78
C THR A 149 5.98 0.85 -8.21
N HIS A 150 7.14 0.21 -8.04
CA HIS A 150 7.25 -1.16 -7.51
C HIS A 150 7.82 -1.17 -6.11
N LYS A 151 7.27 -2.03 -5.25
CA LYS A 151 7.70 -2.08 -3.85
C LYS A 151 9.01 -2.87 -3.77
N THR A 152 10.10 -2.20 -3.40
CA THR A 152 11.44 -2.80 -3.31
C THR A 152 12.08 -2.56 -1.93
N THR A 153 13.29 -3.07 -1.73
CA THR A 153 14.15 -2.75 -0.59
C THR A 153 14.92 -1.44 -0.75
N ALA A 154 15.01 -0.87 -1.94
CA ALA A 154 15.55 0.47 -2.17
C ALA A 154 14.54 1.51 -1.67
N ARG A 155 14.70 1.93 -0.40
CA ARG A 155 13.72 2.76 0.31
C ARG A 155 14.35 3.96 1.04
N ASP A 156 15.53 4.39 0.61
CA ASP A 156 16.28 5.48 1.24
C ASP A 156 15.47 6.79 1.23
N GLU A 157 14.83 7.14 0.11
CA GLU A 157 13.98 8.34 -0.01
C GLU A 157 12.76 8.29 0.92
N TYR A 158 12.06 7.15 0.98
CA TYR A 158 10.94 6.96 1.91
C TYR A 158 11.38 7.00 3.37
N THR A 159 12.58 6.52 3.67
CA THR A 159 13.16 6.56 5.03
C THR A 159 13.51 7.99 5.41
N ALA A 160 14.11 8.75 4.50
CA ALA A 160 14.39 10.18 4.68
C ALA A 160 13.11 11.00 4.90
N ALA A 161 12.06 10.73 4.11
CA ALA A 161 10.74 11.35 4.29
C ALA A 161 10.18 11.15 5.70
N ARG A 162 10.24 9.91 6.22
CA ARG A 162 9.80 9.58 7.58
C ARG A 162 10.61 10.30 8.64
N LEU A 163 11.94 10.35 8.48
CA LEU A 163 12.82 11.07 9.41
C LEU A 163 12.53 12.57 9.43
N ARG A 164 12.33 13.23 8.28
CA ARG A 164 11.90 14.64 8.21
C ARG A 164 10.53 14.86 8.84
N ALA A 165 9.65 13.86 8.74
CA ALA A 165 8.35 13.84 9.41
C ALA A 165 8.44 13.63 10.93
N GLY A 166 9.61 13.32 11.49
CA GLY A 166 9.79 12.97 12.90
C GLY A 166 9.25 11.58 13.25
N ILE A 167 9.01 10.72 12.25
CA ILE A 167 8.49 9.36 12.43
C ILE A 167 9.67 8.39 12.51
N SER A 168 9.93 7.89 13.71
CA SER A 168 11.11 7.08 14.03
C SER A 168 10.82 5.57 14.05
N SER A 169 9.58 5.18 14.32
CA SER A 169 9.17 3.78 14.44
C SER A 169 8.06 3.38 13.46
N PRO A 170 8.09 2.16 12.90
CA PRO A 170 6.98 1.59 12.13
C PRO A 170 5.68 1.36 12.93
N THR A 171 5.73 1.44 14.25
CA THR A 171 4.56 1.26 15.14
C THR A 171 3.85 2.57 15.47
N GLU A 172 4.46 3.72 15.16
CA GLU A 172 3.83 5.02 15.38
C GLU A 172 2.55 5.14 14.55
N THR A 173 1.53 5.74 15.15
CA THR A 173 0.26 6.07 14.47
C THR A 173 0.41 7.37 13.67
N ALA A 174 1.42 7.38 12.80
CA ALA A 174 1.80 8.52 11.97
C ALA A 174 2.28 8.05 10.60
N GLU A 175 1.95 8.83 9.59
CA GLU A 175 2.35 8.63 8.20
C GLU A 175 2.85 9.93 7.59
N VAL A 176 3.70 9.82 6.58
CA VAL A 176 4.12 10.95 5.75
C VAL A 176 3.75 10.68 4.30
N LEU A 177 3.06 11.65 3.69
CA LEU A 177 2.77 11.67 2.27
C LEU A 177 3.99 12.14 1.49
N VAL A 178 4.34 11.42 0.45
CA VAL A 178 5.40 11.79 -0.49
C VAL A 178 4.77 12.32 -1.78
N PHE A 179 5.47 13.22 -2.45
CA PHE A 179 4.99 13.92 -3.64
C PHE A 179 6.09 14.02 -4.70
N ASN A 180 5.70 14.18 -5.96
CA ASN A 180 6.64 14.29 -7.07
C ASN A 180 7.10 15.75 -7.30
N PRO A 181 8.06 16.02 -8.21
CA PRO A 181 8.53 17.39 -8.47
C PRO A 181 7.45 18.38 -8.95
N ASN A 182 6.32 17.89 -9.47
CA ASN A 182 5.18 18.73 -9.88
C ASN A 182 4.28 19.12 -8.69
N GLY A 183 4.57 18.65 -7.47
CA GLY A 183 3.73 18.87 -6.31
C GLY A 183 2.56 17.90 -6.18
N GLU A 184 2.52 16.84 -6.99
CA GLU A 184 1.43 15.86 -6.97
C GLU A 184 1.71 14.82 -5.89
N ILE A 185 0.74 14.58 -4.99
CA ILE A 185 0.82 13.51 -4.01
C ILE A 185 0.91 12.17 -4.74
N MET A 186 1.85 11.33 -4.34
CA MET A 186 2.06 10.00 -4.93
C MET A 186 1.43 8.91 -4.05
N GLU A 187 1.82 8.86 -2.78
CA GLU A 187 1.43 7.87 -1.80
C GLU A 187 1.88 8.30 -0.39
N GLY A 188 1.61 7.49 0.63
CA GLY A 188 2.27 7.57 1.93
C GLY A 188 3.54 6.72 1.97
N SER A 189 4.41 6.92 2.96
CA SER A 189 5.66 6.16 3.04
C SER A 189 5.44 4.65 3.11
N ILE A 190 4.36 4.18 3.72
CA ILE A 190 3.99 2.75 3.81
C ILE A 190 2.51 2.48 3.48
N THR A 191 1.80 3.46 2.90
CA THR A 191 0.35 3.39 2.65
C THR A 191 -0.07 4.03 1.33
N THR A 192 -1.26 3.68 0.86
CA THR A 192 -1.99 4.44 -0.17
C THR A 192 -2.96 5.40 0.51
N PRO A 193 -2.95 6.71 0.19
CA PRO A 193 -3.88 7.69 0.74
C PRO A 193 -5.14 7.86 -0.11
N TYR A 194 -6.25 8.20 0.55
CA TYR A 194 -7.53 8.52 -0.10
C TYR A 194 -8.10 9.79 0.52
N PHE A 195 -8.43 10.76 -0.33
CA PHE A 195 -8.93 12.09 0.07
C PHE A 195 -10.34 12.31 -0.45
N ARG A 196 -11.13 13.03 0.33
CA ARG A 196 -12.53 13.28 0.02
C ARG A 196 -12.66 14.10 -1.28
N CYS A 197 -13.50 13.64 -2.21
CA CYS A 197 -13.84 14.41 -3.39
C CYS A 197 -14.65 15.64 -2.98
N ARG A 198 -14.21 16.84 -3.36
CA ARG A 198 -14.99 18.06 -3.17
C ARG A 198 -16.00 18.16 -4.31
N ALA A 199 -17.28 18.35 -3.99
CA ALA A 199 -18.29 18.63 -5.01
C ALA A 199 -17.90 19.91 -5.75
N SER A 200 -18.00 19.91 -7.07
CA SER A 200 -17.80 21.13 -7.84
C SER A 200 -18.89 22.13 -7.48
N ALA A 201 -18.53 23.25 -6.85
CA ALA A 201 -19.47 24.30 -6.46
C ALA A 201 -20.25 24.90 -7.66
N THR A 202 -19.83 24.60 -8.90
CA THR A 202 -20.43 25.10 -10.14
C THR A 202 -21.62 24.28 -10.64
N SER A 203 -21.82 23.06 -10.14
CA SER A 203 -22.96 22.22 -10.48
C SER A 203 -23.59 21.78 -9.19
N GLY A 204 -24.75 22.33 -8.81
CA GLY A 204 -25.53 21.89 -7.64
C GLY A 204 -26.04 20.44 -7.71
N GLN A 205 -25.37 19.57 -8.47
CA GLN A 205 -25.51 18.13 -8.46
C GLN A 205 -24.49 17.53 -7.50
N GLU A 206 -24.98 16.67 -6.60
CA GLU A 206 -24.12 15.73 -5.88
C GLU A 206 -23.24 14.99 -6.89
N SER A 207 -21.93 14.89 -6.63
CA SER A 207 -21.02 14.12 -7.47
C SER A 207 -21.56 12.69 -7.58
N ALA A 208 -22.00 12.28 -8.77
CA ALA A 208 -22.49 10.93 -9.05
C ALA A 208 -21.42 9.83 -8.94
N GLY A 209 -20.20 10.17 -8.50
CA GLY A 209 -19.06 9.27 -8.37
C GLY A 209 -18.66 9.01 -6.91
N PRO A 210 -17.67 8.14 -6.69
CA PRO A 210 -17.18 7.81 -5.35
C PRO A 210 -16.77 9.06 -4.54
N ALA A 211 -17.10 9.05 -3.26
CA ALA A 211 -16.81 10.14 -2.32
C ALA A 211 -15.30 10.32 -2.04
N TRP A 212 -14.46 9.37 -2.46
CA TRP A 212 -13.03 9.35 -2.20
C TRP A 212 -12.23 9.28 -3.50
N SER A 213 -11.05 9.88 -3.48
CA SER A 213 -10.08 9.81 -4.57
C SER A 213 -8.71 9.40 -4.07
N THR A 214 -8.00 8.59 -4.85
CA THR A 214 -6.59 8.21 -4.62
C THR A 214 -5.71 8.83 -5.71
N PRO A 215 -4.43 9.13 -5.44
CA PRO A 215 -3.52 9.57 -6.48
C PRO A 215 -3.45 8.65 -7.70
N LEU A 216 -3.34 9.22 -8.89
CA LEU A 216 -3.07 8.51 -10.14
C LEU A 216 -1.69 7.85 -10.12
N LEU A 217 -1.56 6.66 -10.74
CA LEU A 217 -0.25 6.01 -10.88
C LEU A 217 0.72 6.84 -11.75
N SER A 218 0.21 7.69 -12.65
CA SER A 218 1.04 8.61 -13.44
C SER A 218 1.78 9.64 -12.60
N SER A 219 1.32 9.93 -11.37
CA SER A 219 2.06 10.77 -10.43
C SER A 219 3.31 10.08 -9.87
N GLY A 220 3.41 8.74 -10.02
CA GLY A 220 4.62 7.98 -9.73
C GLY A 220 4.56 7.07 -8.50
N GLY A 221 3.43 7.03 -7.79
CA GLY A 221 3.26 6.20 -6.59
C GLY A 221 3.16 4.70 -6.87
N ASN A 222 3.18 3.91 -5.80
CA ASN A 222 3.12 2.46 -5.86
C ASN A 222 1.74 1.92 -6.32
N ALA A 223 1.77 0.84 -7.11
CA ALA A 223 0.59 0.04 -7.42
C ALA A 223 0.18 -0.88 -6.23
N GLY A 224 -0.29 -0.26 -5.14
CA GLY A 224 -0.65 -0.96 -3.89
C GLY A 224 -1.74 -2.03 -4.05
N THR A 225 -1.67 -3.10 -3.26
CA THR A 225 -2.66 -4.20 -3.31
C THR A 225 -4.03 -3.77 -2.77
N SER A 226 -4.06 -3.10 -1.61
CA SER A 226 -5.26 -2.51 -1.03
C SER A 226 -5.82 -1.34 -1.88
N ARG A 227 -4.95 -0.63 -2.62
CA ARG A 227 -5.35 0.36 -3.64
C ARG A 227 -6.15 -0.28 -4.76
N ARG A 228 -5.62 -1.35 -5.37
CA ARG A 228 -6.32 -2.11 -6.41
C ARG A 228 -7.66 -2.64 -5.89
N TYR A 229 -7.67 -3.17 -4.67
CA TYR A 229 -8.89 -3.62 -4.01
C TYR A 229 -9.93 -2.50 -3.85
N ALA A 230 -9.52 -1.32 -3.38
CA ALA A 230 -10.38 -0.14 -3.24
C ALA A 230 -11.01 0.32 -4.56
N LEU A 231 -10.21 0.38 -5.63
CA LEU A 231 -10.67 0.77 -6.97
C LEU A 231 -11.69 -0.23 -7.51
N ASN A 232 -11.40 -1.54 -7.39
CA ASN A 232 -12.30 -2.59 -7.87
C ASN A 232 -13.65 -2.63 -7.14
N HIS A 233 -13.70 -2.13 -5.90
CA HIS A 233 -14.94 -2.03 -5.12
C HIS A 233 -15.65 -0.68 -5.29
N GLY A 234 -15.16 0.19 -6.18
CA GLY A 234 -15.74 1.52 -6.39
C GLY A 234 -15.66 2.44 -5.16
N PHE A 235 -14.80 2.11 -4.18
CA PHE A 235 -14.64 2.95 -2.98
C PHE A 235 -14.03 4.32 -3.33
N CYS A 236 -13.16 4.35 -4.34
CA CYS A 236 -12.49 5.56 -4.78
C CYS A 236 -12.31 5.61 -6.29
N THR A 237 -12.00 6.80 -6.82
CA THR A 237 -11.50 7.01 -8.18
C THR A 237 -10.05 7.51 -8.18
N GLU A 238 -9.36 7.38 -9.31
CA GLU A 238 -8.02 7.95 -9.46
C GLU A 238 -8.10 9.41 -9.95
N ARG A 239 -7.28 10.30 -9.39
CA ARG A 239 -7.04 11.64 -9.95
C ARG A 239 -5.66 12.16 -9.55
N ILE A 240 -5.22 13.24 -10.18
CA ILE A 240 -4.08 14.03 -9.67
C ILE A 240 -4.56 14.77 -8.43
N ILE A 241 -3.78 14.71 -7.35
CA ILE A 241 -4.04 15.38 -6.08
C ILE A 241 -2.84 16.26 -5.79
N GLN A 242 -2.99 17.58 -5.92
CA GLN A 242 -1.91 18.49 -5.58
C GLN A 242 -1.74 18.61 -4.08
N LYS A 243 -0.50 18.70 -3.60
CA LYS A 243 -0.23 18.93 -2.17
C LYS A 243 -0.89 20.21 -1.65
N THR A 244 -1.11 21.20 -2.53
CA THR A 244 -1.76 22.48 -2.21
C THR A 244 -3.28 22.36 -2.06
N GLU A 245 -3.88 21.24 -2.48
CA GLU A 245 -5.29 20.96 -2.26
C GLU A 245 -5.57 20.44 -0.85
N LEU A 246 -4.54 19.92 -0.17
CA LEU A 246 -4.65 19.37 1.18
C LEU A 246 -5.03 20.45 2.19
N VAL A 247 -5.87 20.10 3.15
CA VAL A 247 -6.36 20.99 4.20
C VAL A 247 -5.98 20.44 5.56
N ASP A 248 -5.40 21.29 6.40
CA ASP A 248 -5.04 20.96 7.77
C ASP A 248 -6.28 20.50 8.55
N GLY A 249 -6.16 19.38 9.26
CA GLY A 249 -7.26 18.76 10.00
C GLY A 249 -8.26 17.97 9.14
N GLU A 250 -8.10 17.88 7.82
CA GLU A 250 -9.04 17.12 6.99
C GLU A 250 -8.87 15.60 7.20
N GLU A 251 -10.00 14.90 7.25
CA GLU A 251 -10.00 13.44 7.33
C GLU A 251 -9.61 12.81 5.99
N CYS A 252 -8.78 11.78 6.07
CA CYS A 252 -8.43 10.93 4.95
C CYS A 252 -8.50 9.46 5.35
N TRP A 253 -8.42 8.56 4.36
CA TRP A 253 -8.12 7.16 4.61
C TRP A 253 -6.70 6.85 4.17
N LEU A 254 -6.10 5.88 4.83
CA LEU A 254 -4.85 5.24 4.44
C LEU A 254 -5.12 3.75 4.27
N SER A 255 -4.42 3.07 3.36
CA SER A 255 -4.48 1.61 3.30
C SER A 255 -3.15 0.94 3.02
N ASN A 256 -2.99 -0.30 3.48
CA ASN A 256 -1.93 -1.20 3.02
C ASN A 256 -2.31 -2.67 3.19
N GLY A 257 -1.49 -3.57 2.64
CA GLY A 257 -1.71 -5.02 2.68
C GLY A 257 -1.57 -5.69 4.05
N VAL A 258 -1.24 -4.94 5.12
CA VAL A 258 -1.05 -5.53 6.47
C VAL A 258 -2.16 -5.11 7.43
N ARG A 259 -2.56 -3.83 7.38
CA ARG A 259 -3.52 -3.23 8.31
C ARG A 259 -4.88 -2.96 7.69
N GLY A 260 -5.04 -3.17 6.38
CA GLY A 260 -6.26 -2.81 5.67
C GLY A 260 -6.38 -1.30 5.58
N PHE A 261 -7.56 -0.76 5.87
CA PHE A 261 -7.91 0.64 5.84
C PHE A 261 -7.87 1.26 7.24
N MET A 262 -7.26 2.44 7.34
CA MET A 262 -7.01 3.17 8.58
C MET A 262 -7.44 4.61 8.39
N ARG A 263 -8.03 5.21 9.42
CA ARG A 263 -8.37 6.64 9.41
C ARG A 263 -7.11 7.47 9.56
N GLY A 264 -7.03 8.57 8.83
CA GLY A 264 -5.97 9.56 8.93
C GLY A 264 -6.55 10.97 9.06
N MET A 265 -5.74 11.87 9.58
CA MET A 265 -6.01 13.30 9.64
C MET A 265 -4.77 14.05 9.15
N VAL A 266 -4.95 14.91 8.17
CA VAL A 266 -3.87 15.70 7.58
C VAL A 266 -3.36 16.72 8.59
N VAL A 267 -2.04 16.84 8.70
CA VAL A 267 -1.35 17.80 9.57
C VAL A 267 -0.33 18.58 8.74
N LEU A 268 -0.69 19.81 8.36
CA LEU A 268 0.17 20.73 7.60
C LEU A 268 0.95 21.65 8.52
N ASN A 269 0.35 22.05 9.65
CA ASN A 269 1.00 22.91 10.64
C ASN A 269 1.46 22.07 11.82
N ARG A 270 2.79 21.90 11.97
CA ARG A 270 3.33 21.37 13.23
C ARG A 270 3.22 22.47 14.27
N GLN A 271 2.30 22.33 15.22
CA GLN A 271 2.45 23.05 16.49
C GLN A 271 3.84 22.69 17.03
N PRO A 272 4.69 23.65 17.39
CA PRO A 272 5.96 23.36 18.04
C PRO A 272 5.64 22.50 19.27
N THR A 273 6.25 21.31 19.36
CA THR A 273 6.27 20.55 20.62
C THR A 273 6.90 21.44 21.68
N GLU A 274 6.11 21.79 22.70
CA GLU A 274 6.60 22.36 23.97
C GLU A 274 7.60 21.43 24.66
#